data_AF-A0A1E5JR60-F1
#
_entry.id   AF-A0A1E5JR60-F1
#
_cell.length_a   1.000
_cell.length_b   1.000
_cell.length_c   1.000
_cell.angle_alpha   90.00
_cell.angle_beta   90.00
_cell.angle_gamma   90.00
#
_symmetry.space_group_name_H-M   'P 1'
#
loop_
_entity.id
_entity.type
_entity.pdbx_description
1 polymer ?
#
loop_
_entity_poly.entity_id
_entity_poly.type
_entity_poly.pdbx_seq_one_letter_code
_entity_poly.pdbx_strand_id
1 'polypeptide(L)'
;MSSNSKILSVLKKDIRKKKQTSTPTETSDVLVDTPYTHITVEKRIVITDEQIKNELKWGKGAYIGGGSTFLKLKKSDLTEREVSNTDINQRAIGNCSMLASLGSILKQNPSFINEILHLNDDGKVEIKLHNIVRDEDAHTITDEIITYVLDATKLATIITDAHTHPALFLLEKAYAIHRMLTNTVSKNEVSKLAGKTRIISLEIATHPAQTTEQQFNVPALTYRSSLKGGSAEMVYGALLGNSGETIGLVEISPRVNLATIFENFARGILISISHVTDDEITPEERLQPIKKLAADVLGIPNDSQGLQRQSREKIDLFNQMVERLSAILTHMPRAQAQEIKKLAGEFAQLPKPNVQDIHKLIDAIFSGSQNKDIASKLKEYVFNEISQHQRGTGIYTAKQDAIFRLLHDSLKKTEVVASVSTSEHVGTSQKKGTHGIGEEISKGLVGGHYYEVVDCYERQDKEGKSLKFILVRNPWSETAREYGWKGKEIDGETITVLSAHKKTHLKTPKESSPRFNPVKEGSSARGYDEDTFQTEFRGKGYTEIELTDFTKRFCDMTIATIPPVKNPEELTPAPEEEEEETVRHKR
;
A
#
# COMPACT_ATOMS: atom_id res chain seq x y z
N MET A 1 -7.53 -50.87 -32.90
CA MET A 1 -6.23 -50.16 -32.94
C MET A 1 -6.16 -49.28 -34.20
N SER A 2 -6.61 -48.01 -34.16
CA SER A 2 -6.29 -47.00 -35.22
C SER A 2 -6.88 -45.58 -34.96
N SER A 3 -6.89 -45.07 -33.71
CA SER A 3 -7.32 -43.66 -33.48
C SER A 3 -6.23 -42.74 -32.88
N ASN A 4 -5.22 -43.29 -32.20
CA ASN A 4 -4.19 -42.46 -31.54
C ASN A 4 -3.04 -42.00 -32.47
N SER A 5 -2.94 -42.53 -33.70
CA SER A 5 -1.89 -42.19 -34.66
C SER A 5 -2.12 -40.84 -35.39
N LYS A 6 -3.38 -40.42 -35.56
CA LYS A 6 -3.72 -39.17 -36.26
C LYS A 6 -3.54 -37.90 -35.40
N ILE A 7 -3.66 -38.00 -34.08
CA ILE A 7 -3.53 -36.84 -33.18
C ILE A 7 -2.04 -36.48 -33.00
N LEU A 8 -1.16 -37.48 -32.91
CA LEU A 8 0.29 -37.27 -32.79
C LEU A 8 0.94 -36.71 -34.07
N SER A 9 0.38 -36.98 -35.25
CA SER A 9 0.92 -36.44 -36.51
C SER A 9 0.53 -34.98 -36.74
N VAL A 10 -0.62 -34.53 -36.21
CA VAL A 10 -1.06 -33.13 -36.25
C VAL A 10 -0.24 -32.30 -35.25
N LEU A 11 -0.03 -32.78 -34.01
CA LEU A 11 0.81 -32.09 -33.02
C LEU A 11 2.28 -31.93 -33.44
N LYS A 12 2.86 -32.95 -34.10
CA LYS A 12 4.24 -32.85 -34.62
C LYS A 12 4.38 -31.84 -35.77
N LYS A 13 3.32 -31.58 -36.52
CA LYS A 13 3.32 -30.62 -37.64
C LYS A 13 3.23 -29.17 -37.15
N ASP A 14 2.49 -28.93 -36.07
CA ASP A 14 2.38 -27.60 -35.44
C ASP A 14 3.63 -27.22 -34.64
N ILE A 15 4.28 -28.20 -34.00
CA ILE A 15 5.57 -27.96 -33.30
C ILE A 15 6.70 -27.65 -34.29
N ARG A 16 6.68 -28.23 -35.51
CA ARG A 16 7.67 -27.91 -36.55
C ARG A 16 7.45 -26.55 -37.20
N LYS A 17 6.21 -26.06 -37.30
CA LYS A 17 5.93 -24.70 -37.82
C LYS A 17 6.30 -23.59 -36.83
N LYS A 18 6.30 -23.84 -35.52
CA LYS A 18 6.71 -22.86 -34.50
C LYS A 18 8.22 -22.80 -34.24
N LYS A 19 9.01 -23.76 -34.74
CA LYS A 19 10.46 -23.85 -34.50
C LYS A 19 11.34 -23.20 -35.58
N GLN A 20 10.76 -22.51 -36.57
CA GLN A 20 11.49 -21.96 -37.72
C GLN A 20 11.48 -20.42 -37.84
N THR A 21 11.02 -19.71 -36.82
CA THR A 21 11.09 -18.23 -36.77
C THR A 21 11.41 -17.77 -35.34
N SER A 22 12.68 -17.76 -34.99
CA SER A 22 13.29 -16.87 -33.97
C SER A 22 14.74 -17.29 -33.78
N THR A 23 15.59 -16.82 -34.70
CA THR A 23 17.01 -16.66 -34.44
C THR A 23 17.15 -15.63 -33.30
N PRO A 24 17.82 -15.94 -32.18
CA PRO A 24 18.04 -14.98 -31.10
C PRO A 24 19.22 -14.10 -31.49
N THR A 25 18.93 -12.99 -32.17
CA THR A 25 19.90 -11.92 -32.44
C THR A 25 19.27 -10.57 -32.15
N GLU A 26 18.82 -10.35 -30.92
CA GLU A 26 18.57 -9.01 -30.41
C GLU A 26 19.24 -8.92 -29.05
N THR A 27 20.42 -8.30 -29.04
CA THR A 27 20.83 -7.49 -27.90
C THR A 27 19.62 -6.65 -27.51
N SER A 28 19.11 -6.83 -26.28
CA SER A 28 18.11 -5.89 -25.77
C SER A 28 18.82 -4.55 -25.69
N ASP A 29 18.69 -3.76 -26.75
CA ASP A 29 19.00 -2.34 -26.72
C ASP A 29 18.17 -1.81 -25.56
N VAL A 30 18.87 -1.49 -24.47
CA VAL A 30 18.31 -0.74 -23.37
C VAL A 30 17.85 0.55 -24.02
N LEU A 31 16.56 0.62 -24.35
CA LEU A 31 15.93 1.84 -24.83
C LEU A 31 16.32 2.90 -23.82
N VAL A 32 17.19 3.81 -24.25
CA VAL A 32 17.54 4.97 -23.46
C VAL A 32 16.23 5.72 -23.33
N ASP A 33 15.57 5.59 -22.17
CA ASP A 33 14.32 6.29 -21.89
C ASP A 33 14.59 7.77 -22.15
N THR A 34 14.03 8.26 -23.26
CA THR A 34 14.02 9.70 -23.49
C THR A 34 13.31 10.34 -22.30
N PRO A 35 13.73 11.54 -21.87
CA PRO A 35 13.03 12.25 -20.82
C PRO A 35 11.74 12.88 -21.38
N TYR A 36 10.65 12.80 -20.61
CA TYR A 36 9.39 13.46 -20.97
C TYR A 36 9.55 14.98 -20.98
N THR A 37 8.84 15.65 -21.90
CA THR A 37 8.70 17.11 -21.85
C THR A 37 7.63 17.49 -20.84
N HIS A 38 7.97 18.34 -19.86
CA HIS A 38 7.04 18.80 -18.83
C HIS A 38 6.39 20.12 -19.21
N ILE A 39 5.06 20.18 -19.12
CA ILE A 39 4.23 21.35 -19.45
C ILE A 39 3.34 21.67 -18.24
N THR A 40 3.20 22.95 -17.88
CA THR A 40 2.26 23.39 -16.84
C THR A 40 1.17 24.24 -17.46
N VAL A 41 -0.08 23.94 -17.15
CA VAL A 41 -1.26 24.68 -17.64
C VAL A 41 -2.12 25.07 -16.47
N GLU A 42 -2.47 26.35 -16.34
CA GLU A 42 -3.37 26.81 -15.29
C GLU A 42 -4.80 26.99 -15.81
N LYS A 43 -5.76 26.43 -15.07
CA LYS A 43 -7.20 26.53 -15.32
C LYS A 43 -7.90 27.01 -14.05
N ARG A 44 -8.89 27.88 -14.19
CA ARG A 44 -9.73 28.30 -13.07
C ARG A 44 -11.19 27.96 -13.37
N ILE A 45 -11.78 27.10 -12.55
CA ILE A 45 -13.15 26.62 -12.69
C ILE A 45 -14.00 27.21 -11.56
N VAL A 46 -14.99 28.01 -11.93
CA VAL A 46 -15.95 28.58 -10.97
C VAL A 46 -17.14 27.65 -10.87
N ILE A 47 -17.46 27.20 -9.65
CA ILE A 47 -18.57 26.26 -9.44
C ILE A 47 -19.44 26.77 -8.29
N THR A 48 -20.64 27.22 -8.65
CA THR A 48 -21.63 27.67 -7.66
C THR A 48 -22.27 26.47 -6.96
N ASP A 49 -22.76 26.69 -5.73
CA ASP A 49 -23.56 25.68 -5.03
C ASP A 49 -24.83 25.30 -5.81
N GLU A 50 -25.38 26.23 -6.59
CA GLU A 50 -26.53 25.98 -7.45
C GLU A 50 -26.18 24.99 -8.54
N GLN A 51 -25.02 25.12 -9.20
CA GLN A 51 -24.53 24.14 -10.17
C GLN A 51 -24.26 22.78 -9.51
N ILE A 52 -23.62 22.74 -8.33
CA ILE A 52 -23.43 21.49 -7.58
C ILE A 52 -24.77 20.81 -7.28
N LYS A 53 -25.78 21.59 -6.87
CA LYS A 53 -27.11 21.07 -6.55
C LYS A 53 -27.88 20.63 -7.79
N ASN A 54 -27.86 21.43 -8.86
CA ASN A 54 -28.71 21.22 -10.03
C ASN A 54 -28.07 20.26 -11.05
N GLU A 55 -26.78 20.40 -11.30
CA GLU A 55 -26.04 19.63 -12.31
C GLU A 55 -25.47 18.33 -11.73
N LEU A 56 -24.76 18.41 -10.60
CA LEU A 56 -24.22 17.21 -9.92
C LEU A 56 -25.30 16.46 -9.13
N LYS A 57 -26.47 17.07 -8.90
CA LYS A 57 -27.57 16.53 -8.08
C LYS A 57 -27.11 16.17 -6.66
N TRP A 58 -26.13 16.91 -6.13
CA TRP A 58 -25.66 16.77 -4.76
C TRP A 58 -26.58 17.57 -3.81
N GLY A 59 -27.83 17.11 -3.67
CA GLY A 59 -28.85 17.74 -2.83
C GLY A 59 -29.08 17.04 -1.47
N LYS A 60 -30.10 17.48 -0.72
CA LYS A 60 -30.47 16.98 0.63
C LYS A 60 -30.58 15.45 0.79
N GLY A 61 -30.80 14.69 -0.29
CA GLY A 61 -30.90 13.22 -0.28
C GLY A 61 -29.63 12.47 -0.71
N ALA A 62 -28.61 13.15 -1.24
CA ALA A 62 -27.31 12.54 -1.53
C ALA A 62 -26.49 12.29 -0.24
N TYR A 63 -26.88 12.95 0.85
CA TYR A 63 -26.33 12.84 2.19
C TYR A 63 -27.27 11.93 3.01
N ILE A 64 -26.95 10.65 3.13
CA ILE A 64 -27.86 9.66 3.73
C ILE A 64 -28.12 9.98 5.22
N GLY A 65 -29.38 10.14 5.61
CA GLY A 65 -29.88 9.80 6.96
C GLY A 65 -30.04 10.91 8.00
N GLY A 66 -29.67 12.16 7.74
CA GLY A 66 -29.86 13.26 8.69
C GLY A 66 -29.56 14.58 8.00
N GLY A 67 -30.39 15.60 8.20
CA GLY A 67 -30.37 16.83 7.41
C GLY A 67 -28.99 17.47 7.23
N SER A 68 -28.76 18.09 6.09
CA SER A 68 -27.62 18.97 5.88
C SER A 68 -27.62 20.06 6.96
N THR A 69 -26.66 20.05 7.87
CA THR A 69 -26.43 21.22 8.74
C THR A 69 -25.61 22.20 7.93
N PHE A 70 -26.09 23.43 7.82
CA PHE A 70 -25.35 24.50 7.17
C PHE A 70 -24.37 25.07 8.19
N LEU A 71 -23.08 24.87 7.95
CA LEU A 71 -22.04 25.56 8.70
C LEU A 71 -21.68 26.84 7.95
N LYS A 72 -22.08 27.99 8.49
CA LYS A 72 -21.62 29.28 7.97
C LYS A 72 -20.21 29.54 8.52
N LEU A 73 -19.21 29.36 7.66
CA LEU A 73 -17.81 29.65 8.00
C LEU A 73 -17.58 31.16 8.08
N LYS A 74 -16.89 31.58 9.12
CA LYS A 74 -16.26 32.90 9.22
C LYS A 74 -14.83 32.80 8.67
N LYS A 75 -14.29 33.93 8.19
CA LYS A 75 -12.86 34.05 7.81
C LYS A 75 -11.94 33.55 8.92
N SER A 76 -12.30 33.86 10.17
CA SER A 76 -11.54 33.48 11.34
C SER A 76 -11.56 31.96 11.60
N ASP A 77 -12.63 31.24 11.23
CA ASP A 77 -12.68 29.77 11.35
C ASP A 77 -11.66 29.04 10.45
N LEU A 78 -11.16 29.71 9.40
CA LEU A 78 -10.16 29.17 8.47
C LEU A 78 -8.75 29.69 8.74
N THR A 79 -8.59 30.75 9.53
CA THR A 79 -7.32 31.50 9.66
C THR A 79 -6.82 31.65 11.09
N GLU A 80 -7.66 31.44 12.12
CA GLU A 80 -7.26 31.58 13.53
C GLU A 80 -6.22 30.54 13.97
N ARG A 81 -6.21 29.37 13.33
CA ARG A 81 -5.22 28.32 13.61
C ARG A 81 -4.87 27.54 12.36
N GLU A 82 -3.67 26.99 12.34
CA GLU A 82 -3.24 26.07 11.29
C GLU A 82 -4.00 24.74 11.35
N VAL A 83 -4.11 24.12 10.18
CA VAL A 83 -4.70 22.79 10.03
C VAL A 83 -3.65 21.75 10.39
N SER A 84 -4.00 20.88 11.33
CA SER A 84 -3.14 19.77 11.75
C SER A 84 -3.59 18.46 11.11
N ASN A 85 -2.67 17.51 10.92
CA ASN A 85 -3.04 16.13 10.58
C ASN A 85 -4.03 15.53 11.59
N THR A 86 -3.98 15.95 12.86
CA THR A 86 -4.91 15.51 13.92
C THR A 86 -6.33 16.06 13.78
N ASP A 87 -6.54 17.06 12.90
CA ASP A 87 -7.87 17.54 12.54
C ASP A 87 -8.61 16.59 11.60
N ILE A 88 -7.90 15.61 11.02
CA ILE A 88 -8.48 14.60 10.13
C ILE A 88 -9.16 13.53 10.96
N ASN A 89 -10.46 13.34 10.77
CA ASN A 89 -11.24 12.34 11.50
C ASN A 89 -12.35 11.80 10.60
N GLN A 90 -12.01 10.76 9.86
CA GLN A 90 -12.89 10.09 8.93
C GLN A 90 -13.89 9.21 9.68
N ARG A 91 -15.12 9.05 9.17
CA ARG A 91 -16.04 8.01 9.62
C ARG A 91 -16.60 7.17 8.48
N ALA A 92 -17.57 7.68 7.73
CA ALA A 92 -18.43 6.85 6.88
C ALA A 92 -18.20 6.99 5.36
N ILE A 93 -17.25 7.80 4.91
CA ILE A 93 -16.83 7.87 3.49
C ILE A 93 -15.61 7.00 3.29
N GLY A 94 -15.51 6.31 2.15
CA GLY A 94 -14.38 5.45 1.81
C GLY A 94 -13.23 6.23 1.16
N ASN A 95 -12.84 7.38 1.71
CA ASN A 95 -11.80 8.27 1.19
C ASN A 95 -10.52 8.25 2.04
N CYS A 96 -10.25 7.13 2.71
CA CYS A 96 -9.08 6.99 3.59
C CYS A 96 -7.76 7.25 2.86
N SER A 97 -7.64 6.93 1.56
CA SER A 97 -6.44 7.25 0.77
C SER A 97 -6.19 8.75 0.67
N MET A 98 -7.25 9.55 0.49
CA MET A 98 -7.17 11.01 0.48
C MET A 98 -6.69 11.52 1.83
N LEU A 99 -7.35 11.08 2.89
CA LEU A 99 -7.15 11.60 4.25
C LEU A 99 -5.83 11.15 4.88
N ALA A 100 -5.36 9.94 4.59
CA ALA A 100 -4.04 9.48 5.02
C ALA A 100 -2.91 10.25 4.32
N SER A 101 -3.05 10.49 3.02
CA SER A 101 -2.02 11.22 2.24
C SER A 101 -1.99 12.69 2.63
N LEU A 102 -3.16 13.31 2.81
CA LEU A 102 -3.25 14.65 3.36
C LEU A 102 -2.67 14.73 4.78
N GLY A 103 -2.98 13.76 5.65
CA GLY A 103 -2.41 13.70 7.00
C GLY A 103 -0.89 13.66 6.98
N SER A 104 -0.32 12.88 6.07
CA SER A 104 1.13 12.79 5.86
C SER A 104 1.72 14.14 5.43
N ILE A 105 1.07 14.85 4.49
CA ILE A 105 1.48 16.20 4.08
C ILE A 105 1.43 17.17 5.26
N LEU A 106 0.30 17.26 5.97
CA LEU A 106 0.12 18.19 7.08
C LEU A 106 1.04 17.90 8.28
N LYS A 107 1.51 16.66 8.43
CA LYS A 107 2.47 16.30 9.46
C LYS A 107 3.84 16.92 9.22
N GLN A 108 4.22 17.08 7.96
CA GLN A 108 5.51 17.62 7.53
C GLN A 108 5.44 19.12 7.17
N ASN A 109 4.37 19.54 6.50
CA ASN A 109 4.07 20.93 6.16
C ASN A 109 2.67 21.32 6.68
N PRO A 110 2.55 21.78 7.95
CA PRO A 110 1.27 22.24 8.52
C PRO A 110 0.64 23.43 7.77
N SER A 111 1.46 24.25 7.12
CA SER A 111 1.01 25.42 6.37
C SER A 111 0.50 25.08 4.96
N PHE A 112 0.64 23.83 4.51
CA PHE A 112 0.24 23.39 3.17
C PHE A 112 -1.19 23.76 2.78
N ILE A 113 -2.16 23.69 3.70
CA ILE A 113 -3.54 24.11 3.40
C ILE A 113 -3.59 25.58 2.98
N ASN A 114 -2.80 26.46 3.60
CA ASN A 114 -2.79 27.89 3.25
C ASN A 114 -2.19 28.14 1.86
N GLU A 115 -1.38 27.21 1.34
CA GLU A 115 -0.80 27.30 0.00
C GLU A 115 -1.83 26.94 -1.08
N ILE A 116 -2.66 25.92 -0.82
CA ILE A 116 -3.64 25.43 -1.80
C ILE A 116 -5.03 26.03 -1.62
N LEU A 117 -5.37 26.58 -0.44
CA LEU A 117 -6.67 27.14 -0.11
C LEU A 117 -6.56 28.63 0.20
N HIS A 118 -7.23 29.45 -0.61
CA HIS A 118 -7.32 30.89 -0.42
C HIS A 118 -8.76 31.32 -0.15
N LEU A 119 -8.98 32.14 0.88
CA LEU A 119 -10.30 32.73 1.17
C LEU A 119 -10.35 34.17 0.64
N ASN A 120 -11.25 34.39 -0.31
CA ASN A 120 -11.50 35.70 -0.90
C ASN A 120 -12.32 36.61 0.04
N ASP A 121 -12.24 37.92 -0.18
CA ASP A 121 -13.03 38.90 0.59
C ASP A 121 -14.54 38.81 0.32
N ASP A 122 -14.95 38.23 -0.81
CA ASP A 122 -16.36 37.93 -1.12
C ASP A 122 -16.90 36.69 -0.38
N GLY A 123 -16.07 36.03 0.42
CA GLY A 123 -16.41 34.83 1.19
C GLY A 123 -16.37 33.54 0.37
N LYS A 124 -15.92 33.57 -0.89
CA LYS A 124 -15.61 32.36 -1.65
C LYS A 124 -14.23 31.82 -1.29
N VAL A 125 -14.06 30.53 -1.49
CA VAL A 125 -12.78 29.85 -1.28
C VAL A 125 -12.28 29.31 -2.62
N GLU A 126 -11.02 29.59 -2.91
CA GLU A 126 -10.30 29.02 -4.04
C GLU A 126 -9.42 27.86 -3.56
N ILE A 127 -9.51 26.71 -4.23
CA ILE A 127 -8.70 25.53 -3.93
C ILE A 127 -7.96 25.07 -5.17
N LYS A 128 -6.64 25.02 -5.13
CA LYS A 128 -5.78 24.53 -6.21
C LYS A 128 -5.57 23.02 -6.08
N LEU A 129 -5.79 22.29 -7.17
CA LEU A 129 -5.49 20.87 -7.30
C LEU A 129 -4.86 20.61 -8.67
N HIS A 130 -4.00 19.61 -8.75
CA HIS A 130 -3.28 19.23 -9.95
C HIS A 130 -3.96 18.07 -10.68
N ASN A 131 -3.92 18.09 -12.01
CA ASN A 131 -4.32 16.97 -12.86
C ASN A 131 -3.16 16.63 -13.80
N ILE A 132 -2.47 15.53 -13.49
CA ILE A 132 -1.32 15.08 -14.27
C ILE A 132 -1.81 14.23 -15.45
N VAL A 133 -1.56 14.72 -16.66
CA VAL A 133 -1.90 14.04 -17.92
C VAL A 133 -0.61 13.62 -18.60
N ARG A 134 -0.41 12.31 -18.77
CA ARG A 134 0.71 11.77 -19.54
C ARG A 134 0.26 11.42 -20.95
N ASP A 135 0.97 11.94 -21.94
CA ASP A 135 0.83 11.59 -23.35
C ASP A 135 2.06 10.78 -23.77
N GLU A 136 1.87 9.48 -23.96
CA GLU A 136 2.96 8.56 -24.33
C GLU A 136 3.43 8.78 -25.77
N ASP A 137 2.53 9.14 -26.69
CA ASP A 137 2.84 9.33 -28.11
C ASP A 137 3.62 10.63 -28.32
N ALA A 138 3.22 11.69 -27.61
CA ALA A 138 3.92 12.97 -27.61
C ALA A 138 5.11 13.02 -26.64
N HIS A 139 5.26 11.98 -25.80
CA HIS A 139 6.26 11.91 -24.75
C HIS A 139 6.27 13.16 -23.85
N THR A 140 5.07 13.57 -23.40
CA THR A 140 4.86 14.74 -22.54
C THR A 140 4.12 14.42 -21.25
N ILE A 141 4.39 15.21 -20.22
CA ILE A 141 3.65 15.22 -18.96
C ILE A 141 3.11 16.65 -18.78
N THR A 142 1.79 16.78 -18.81
CA THR A 142 1.10 18.05 -18.56
C THR A 142 0.58 18.07 -17.12
N ASP A 143 1.05 19.03 -16.33
CA ASP A 143 0.52 19.35 -15.01
C ASP A 143 -0.53 20.47 -15.15
N GLU A 144 -1.81 20.08 -15.14
CA GLU A 144 -2.90 21.03 -15.16
C GLU A 144 -3.27 21.47 -13.73
N ILE A 145 -2.92 22.70 -13.38
CA ILE A 145 -3.29 23.31 -12.09
C ILE A 145 -4.72 23.85 -12.21
N ILE A 146 -5.66 23.22 -11.53
CA ILE A 146 -7.08 23.56 -11.55
C ILE A 146 -7.46 24.26 -10.25
N THR A 147 -7.85 25.52 -10.33
CA THR A 147 -8.37 26.31 -9.22
C THR A 147 -9.89 26.21 -9.16
N TYR A 148 -10.43 25.61 -8.09
CA TYR A 148 -11.86 25.51 -7.83
C TYR A 148 -12.33 26.68 -6.97
N VAL A 149 -13.26 27.49 -7.48
CA VAL A 149 -13.87 28.58 -6.72
C VAL A 149 -15.21 28.11 -6.17
N LEU A 150 -15.30 27.95 -4.85
CA LEU A 150 -16.44 27.39 -4.13
C LEU A 150 -17.06 28.40 -3.16
N ASP A 151 -18.36 28.31 -2.93
CA ASP A 151 -19.03 29.05 -1.85
C ASP A 151 -18.69 28.38 -0.49
N ALA A 152 -18.04 29.13 0.40
CA ALA A 152 -17.64 28.65 1.73
C ALA A 152 -18.82 28.55 2.71
N THR A 153 -19.95 29.18 2.40
CA THR A 153 -21.06 29.39 3.34
C THR A 153 -22.04 28.22 3.43
N LYS A 154 -21.92 27.22 2.54
CA LYS A 154 -22.81 26.05 2.50
C LYS A 154 -22.01 24.76 2.36
N LEU A 155 -21.20 24.49 3.37
CA LEU A 155 -20.88 23.10 3.67
C LEU A 155 -22.18 22.45 4.16
N ALA A 156 -22.84 21.66 3.30
CA ALA A 156 -23.70 20.61 3.81
C ALA A 156 -22.76 19.72 4.61
N THR A 157 -22.67 19.90 5.93
CA THR A 157 -21.80 19.08 6.76
C THR A 157 -22.19 17.65 6.47
N ILE A 158 -21.26 16.95 5.83
CA ILE A 158 -21.46 15.58 5.47
C ILE A 158 -21.25 14.90 6.79
N ILE A 159 -22.35 14.56 7.46
CA ILE A 159 -22.39 13.97 8.82
C ILE A 159 -21.48 12.72 8.93
N THR A 160 -20.98 12.23 7.80
CA THR A 160 -20.07 11.11 7.67
C THR A 160 -18.68 11.36 8.21
N ASP A 161 -18.14 12.57 8.24
CA ASP A 161 -16.78 12.82 8.75
C ASP A 161 -16.80 13.88 9.86
N ALA A 162 -15.84 13.81 10.78
CA ALA A 162 -15.81 14.58 12.00
C ALA A 162 -14.52 15.39 12.16
N HIS A 163 -14.09 15.96 11.04
CA HIS A 163 -12.98 16.90 11.01
C HIS A 163 -13.20 18.03 12.01
N THR A 164 -12.15 18.42 12.71
CA THR A 164 -12.18 19.54 13.67
C THR A 164 -11.77 20.87 13.06
N HIS A 165 -11.32 20.88 11.80
CA HIS A 165 -11.01 22.09 11.04
C HIS A 165 -11.86 22.17 9.76
N PRO A 166 -12.55 23.30 9.48
CA PRO A 166 -13.50 23.40 8.37
C PRO A 166 -12.86 23.34 6.97
N ALA A 167 -11.61 23.79 6.83
CA ALA A 167 -10.86 23.70 5.58
C ALA A 167 -10.81 22.28 4.99
N LEU A 168 -10.80 21.25 5.84
CA LEU A 168 -10.76 19.86 5.41
C LEU A 168 -12.02 19.47 4.63
N PHE A 169 -13.20 19.93 5.06
CA PHE A 169 -14.45 19.67 4.33
C PHE A 169 -14.49 20.39 2.97
N LEU A 170 -13.92 21.60 2.89
CA LEU A 170 -13.83 22.34 1.63
C LEU A 170 -12.88 21.63 0.65
N LEU A 171 -11.75 21.14 1.14
CA LEU A 171 -10.80 20.36 0.35
C LEU A 171 -11.40 19.04 -0.13
N GLU A 172 -12.11 18.30 0.72
CA GLU A 172 -12.86 17.10 0.29
C GLU A 172 -13.88 17.42 -0.79
N LYS A 173 -14.59 18.56 -0.68
CA LYS A 173 -15.55 19.02 -1.69
C LYS A 173 -14.87 19.34 -3.02
N ALA A 174 -13.78 20.10 -3.01
CA ALA A 174 -12.98 20.37 -4.19
C ALA A 174 -12.44 19.08 -4.82
N TYR A 175 -11.90 18.17 -4.00
CA TYR A 175 -11.35 16.90 -4.47
C TYR A 175 -12.42 15.96 -5.06
N ALA A 176 -13.62 15.93 -4.47
CA ALA A 176 -14.76 15.17 -4.98
C ALA A 176 -15.17 15.65 -6.39
N ILE A 177 -15.18 16.97 -6.61
CA ILE A 177 -15.46 17.58 -7.91
C ILE A 177 -14.31 17.28 -8.88
N HIS A 178 -13.08 17.49 -8.44
CA HIS A 178 -11.88 17.26 -9.23
C HIS A 178 -11.88 15.86 -9.83
N ARG A 179 -12.10 14.84 -9.01
CA ARG A 179 -12.15 13.45 -9.48
C ARG A 179 -13.24 13.19 -10.51
N MET A 180 -14.39 13.86 -10.41
CA MET A 180 -15.45 13.73 -11.40
C MET A 180 -15.07 14.36 -12.73
N LEU A 181 -14.50 15.57 -12.71
CA LEU A 181 -14.11 16.30 -13.91
C LEU A 181 -12.92 15.64 -14.63
N THR A 182 -11.97 15.10 -13.88
CA THR A 182 -10.77 14.43 -14.43
C THR A 182 -10.98 12.94 -14.69
N ASN A 183 -12.18 12.41 -14.39
CA ASN A 183 -12.53 11.00 -14.53
C ASN A 183 -11.57 10.03 -13.78
N THR A 184 -10.99 10.48 -12.67
CA THR A 184 -10.10 9.70 -11.79
C THR A 184 -10.88 8.95 -10.68
N VAL A 185 -12.18 8.79 -10.87
CA VAL A 185 -13.06 7.99 -10.01
C VAL A 185 -12.83 6.49 -10.20
N SER A 186 -13.05 5.68 -9.17
CA SER A 186 -12.77 4.24 -9.28
C SER A 186 -13.65 3.55 -10.33
N LYS A 187 -13.06 2.68 -11.15
CA LYS A 187 -13.78 1.87 -12.16
C LYS A 187 -14.95 1.09 -11.55
N ASN A 188 -14.79 0.64 -10.30
CA ASN A 188 -15.83 -0.08 -9.55
C ASN A 188 -17.04 0.78 -9.19
N GLU A 189 -16.88 2.09 -8.97
CA GLU A 189 -18.02 2.98 -8.73
C GLU A 189 -18.66 3.40 -10.05
N VAL A 190 -17.88 3.60 -11.12
CA VAL A 190 -18.41 3.87 -12.48
C VAL A 190 -19.21 2.69 -13.02
N SER A 191 -18.74 1.45 -12.84
CA SER A 191 -19.44 0.26 -13.32
C SER A 191 -20.83 0.08 -12.68
N LYS A 192 -21.00 0.48 -11.41
CA LYS A 192 -22.30 0.48 -10.71
C LYS A 192 -23.32 1.44 -11.31
N LEU A 193 -22.88 2.43 -12.08
CA LEU A 193 -23.76 3.37 -12.75
C LEU A 193 -24.35 2.81 -14.06
N ALA A 194 -23.91 1.64 -14.53
CA ALA A 194 -24.32 1.07 -15.81
C ALA A 194 -24.18 2.06 -16.97
N GLY A 195 -23.08 2.82 -17.00
CA GLY A 195 -22.77 3.79 -18.04
C GLY A 195 -23.53 5.13 -17.94
N LYS A 196 -24.29 5.38 -16.87
CA LYS A 196 -24.96 6.67 -16.68
C LYS A 196 -23.96 7.80 -16.49
N THR A 197 -23.93 8.73 -17.44
CA THR A 197 -23.16 9.97 -17.37
C THR A 197 -24.08 11.18 -17.37
N ARG A 198 -23.50 12.37 -17.18
CA ARG A 198 -24.17 13.67 -17.26
C ARG A 198 -23.25 14.65 -17.95
N ILE A 199 -23.86 15.56 -18.71
CA ILE A 199 -23.16 16.71 -19.25
C ILE A 199 -23.37 17.85 -18.26
N ILE A 200 -22.27 18.48 -17.84
CA ILE A 200 -22.28 19.67 -16.99
C ILE A 200 -21.55 20.79 -17.72
N SER A 201 -22.03 22.01 -17.57
CA SER A 201 -21.53 23.20 -18.25
C SER A 201 -20.88 24.11 -17.22
N LEU A 202 -19.57 24.27 -17.28
CA LEU A 202 -18.83 25.07 -16.32
C LEU A 202 -18.06 26.19 -17.03
N GLU A 203 -18.00 27.34 -16.38
CA GLU A 203 -17.14 28.44 -16.81
C GLU A 203 -15.70 28.12 -16.42
N ILE A 204 -14.82 28.12 -17.41
CA ILE A 204 -13.38 27.97 -17.23
C ILE A 204 -12.71 29.25 -17.69
N ALA A 205 -11.97 29.88 -16.79
CA ALA A 205 -11.03 30.92 -17.13
C ALA A 205 -9.63 30.29 -17.31
N THR A 206 -9.02 30.50 -18.47
CA THR A 206 -7.62 30.18 -18.74
C THR A 206 -6.79 31.46 -18.83
N HIS A 207 -5.54 31.41 -18.43
CA HIS A 207 -4.62 32.53 -18.61
C HIS A 207 -4.19 32.60 -20.10
N PRO A 208 -4.15 33.78 -20.76
CA PRO A 208 -4.51 35.11 -20.26
C PRO A 208 -5.98 35.48 -20.54
N ALA A 209 -6.83 35.29 -19.53
CA ALA A 209 -8.18 35.83 -19.37
C ALA A 209 -9.27 35.45 -20.38
N GLN A 210 -9.17 34.28 -21.03
CA GLN A 210 -10.30 33.75 -21.80
C GLN A 210 -11.22 32.95 -20.89
N THR A 211 -12.44 33.44 -20.68
CA THR A 211 -13.52 32.65 -20.07
C THR A 211 -14.29 31.94 -21.17
N THR A 212 -14.29 30.62 -21.13
CA THR A 212 -15.07 29.78 -22.05
C THR A 212 -15.98 28.87 -21.26
N GLU A 213 -17.22 28.69 -21.72
CA GLU A 213 -18.08 27.63 -21.23
C GLU A 213 -17.57 26.29 -21.81
N GLN A 214 -17.23 25.34 -20.94
CA GLN A 214 -16.82 24.00 -21.33
C GLN A 214 -17.82 22.97 -20.81
N GLN A 215 -18.20 22.04 -21.68
CA GLN A 215 -19.03 20.89 -21.32
C GLN A 215 -18.16 19.72 -20.87
N PHE A 216 -18.50 19.12 -19.74
CA PHE A 216 -17.86 17.92 -19.21
C PHE A 216 -18.84 16.77 -19.18
N ASN A 217 -18.45 15.63 -19.76
CA ASN A 217 -19.20 14.39 -19.66
C ASN A 217 -18.73 13.61 -18.41
N VAL A 218 -19.39 13.82 -17.28
CA VAL A 218 -19.01 13.24 -15.99
C VAL A 218 -19.85 12.02 -15.63
N PRO A 219 -19.30 11.01 -14.93
CA PRO A 219 -20.10 9.95 -14.34
C PRO A 219 -21.17 10.52 -13.39
N ALA A 220 -22.38 9.95 -13.41
CA ALA A 220 -23.51 10.40 -12.58
C ALA A 220 -23.39 10.06 -11.08
N LEU A 221 -22.22 10.26 -10.48
CA LEU A 221 -21.87 9.86 -9.12
C LEU A 221 -22.44 10.81 -8.07
N THR A 222 -22.71 10.24 -6.90
CA THR A 222 -22.94 11.04 -5.67
C THR A 222 -21.61 11.54 -5.12
N TYR A 223 -21.65 12.57 -4.28
CA TYR A 223 -20.47 13.04 -3.54
C TYR A 223 -19.70 11.90 -2.85
N ARG A 224 -20.43 11.03 -2.15
CA ARG A 224 -19.80 9.91 -1.43
C ARG A 224 -19.10 8.94 -2.38
N SER A 225 -19.70 8.68 -3.53
CA SER A 225 -19.11 7.78 -4.53
C SER A 225 -17.95 8.41 -5.29
N SER A 226 -17.93 9.74 -5.50
CA SER A 226 -16.79 10.41 -6.13
C SER A 226 -15.55 10.45 -5.24
N LEU A 227 -15.74 10.44 -3.91
CA LEU A 227 -14.64 10.31 -2.95
C LEU A 227 -14.24 8.87 -2.64
N LYS A 228 -15.06 7.88 -2.97
CA LYS A 228 -14.82 6.49 -2.57
C LYS A 228 -13.71 5.82 -3.39
N GLY A 229 -12.79 5.20 -2.68
CA GLY A 229 -11.64 4.48 -3.24
C GLY A 229 -10.61 5.42 -3.86
N GLY A 230 -9.56 4.84 -4.43
CA GLY A 230 -8.40 5.56 -4.93
C GLY A 230 -7.09 4.99 -4.37
N SER A 231 -5.97 5.55 -4.81
CA SER A 231 -4.64 5.29 -4.25
C SER A 231 -4.08 6.53 -3.57
N ALA A 232 -3.08 6.36 -2.71
CA ALA A 232 -2.33 7.49 -2.16
C ALA A 232 -1.56 8.24 -3.26
N GLU A 233 -1.04 7.54 -4.25
CA GLU A 233 -0.38 8.11 -5.44
C GLU A 233 -1.27 9.14 -6.16
N MET A 234 -2.51 8.77 -6.47
CA MET A 234 -3.46 9.69 -7.12
C MET A 234 -3.71 10.94 -6.26
N VAL A 235 -3.75 10.79 -4.93
CA VAL A 235 -3.97 11.92 -4.02
C VAL A 235 -2.74 12.81 -3.96
N TYR A 236 -1.54 12.24 -3.83
CA TYR A 236 -0.29 13.00 -3.87
C TYR A 236 -0.14 13.73 -5.19
N GLY A 237 -0.41 13.08 -6.32
CA GLY A 237 -0.42 13.73 -7.63
C GLY A 237 -1.42 14.89 -7.71
N ALA A 238 -2.61 14.75 -7.12
CA ALA A 238 -3.61 15.81 -7.12
C ALA A 238 -3.30 16.97 -6.15
N LEU A 239 -2.58 16.73 -5.05
CA LEU A 239 -2.25 17.75 -4.06
C LEU A 239 -0.90 18.41 -4.31
N LEU A 240 0.08 17.67 -4.82
CA LEU A 240 1.49 18.07 -4.95
C LEU A 240 1.94 18.18 -6.41
N GLY A 241 1.09 17.88 -7.39
CA GLY A 241 1.42 17.93 -8.81
C GLY A 241 2.51 16.94 -9.20
N ASN A 242 3.32 17.31 -10.21
CA ASN A 242 4.43 16.48 -10.67
C ASN A 242 5.54 16.31 -9.62
N SER A 243 5.67 17.23 -8.66
CA SER A 243 6.58 17.06 -7.51
C SER A 243 6.17 15.93 -6.58
N GLY A 244 4.89 15.51 -6.63
CA GLY A 244 4.38 14.33 -5.96
C GLY A 244 4.83 13.01 -6.60
N GLU A 245 5.80 13.02 -7.53
CA GLU A 245 6.31 11.82 -8.19
C GLU A 245 6.63 10.75 -7.14
N THR A 246 5.94 9.63 -7.28
CA THR A 246 5.99 8.56 -6.30
C THR A 246 7.34 7.89 -6.39
N ILE A 247 8.17 8.06 -5.35
CA ILE A 247 9.53 7.49 -5.29
C ILE A 247 9.49 5.95 -5.41
N GLY A 248 8.32 5.36 -5.13
CA GLY A 248 7.98 4.02 -5.59
C GLY A 248 6.64 3.55 -5.06
N LEU A 249 5.96 2.72 -5.85
CA LEU A 249 4.93 1.81 -5.38
C LEU A 249 5.63 0.51 -4.96
N VAL A 250 5.84 0.33 -3.65
CA VAL A 250 6.48 -0.90 -3.16
C VAL A 250 5.39 -1.90 -2.82
N GLU A 251 5.28 -2.97 -3.60
CA GLU A 251 4.46 -4.12 -3.21
C GLU A 251 5.10 -4.78 -1.98
N ILE A 252 4.52 -4.50 -0.82
CA ILE A 252 5.05 -4.92 0.47
C ILE A 252 5.05 -6.46 0.58
N SER A 253 4.06 -7.14 0.01
CA SER A 253 3.98 -8.61 0.08
C SER A 253 3.26 -9.23 -1.10
N PRO A 254 3.98 -9.93 -2.00
CA PRO A 254 3.43 -11.17 -2.52
C PRO A 254 3.40 -12.12 -1.32
N ARG A 255 2.21 -12.53 -0.89
CA ARG A 255 2.10 -13.65 0.05
C ARG A 255 2.70 -14.87 -0.65
N VAL A 256 3.99 -15.11 -0.44
CA VAL A 256 4.59 -16.40 -0.75
C VAL A 256 3.88 -17.37 0.18
N ASN A 257 2.90 -18.08 -0.37
CA ASN A 257 2.17 -19.05 0.39
C ASN A 257 3.16 -20.18 0.69
N LEU A 258 3.70 -20.19 1.91
CA LEU A 258 4.57 -21.26 2.38
C LEU A 258 3.95 -22.63 2.11
N ALA A 259 2.62 -22.75 2.21
CA ALA A 259 1.92 -23.98 1.82
C ALA A 259 2.11 -24.31 0.34
N THR A 260 2.12 -23.32 -0.56
CA THR A 260 2.44 -23.51 -1.99
C THR A 260 3.91 -23.86 -2.22
N ILE A 261 4.87 -23.28 -1.49
CA ILE A 261 6.28 -23.70 -1.58
C ILE A 261 6.41 -25.17 -1.15
N PHE A 262 5.86 -25.53 0.02
CA PHE A 262 5.98 -26.89 0.54
C PHE A 262 5.11 -27.89 -0.22
N GLU A 263 3.95 -27.49 -0.75
CA GLU A 263 3.16 -28.33 -1.66
C GLU A 263 3.94 -28.58 -2.95
N ASN A 264 4.57 -27.56 -3.53
CA ASN A 264 5.41 -27.72 -4.72
C ASN A 264 6.62 -28.61 -4.43
N PHE A 265 7.23 -28.47 -3.25
CA PHE A 265 8.33 -29.32 -2.80
C PHE A 265 7.87 -30.77 -2.60
N ALA A 266 6.79 -30.98 -1.84
CA ALA A 266 6.18 -32.27 -1.59
C ALA A 266 5.75 -32.94 -2.91
N ARG A 267 5.15 -32.20 -3.85
CA ARG A 267 4.82 -32.68 -5.20
C ARG A 267 6.08 -33.03 -5.99
N GLY A 268 7.13 -32.21 -5.92
CA GLY A 268 8.42 -32.48 -6.56
C GLY A 268 9.04 -33.78 -6.06
N ILE A 269 9.00 -34.02 -4.75
CA ILE A 269 9.41 -35.27 -4.13
C ILE A 269 8.53 -36.42 -4.60
N LEU A 270 7.21 -36.24 -4.57
CA LEU A 270 6.25 -37.26 -4.99
C LEU A 270 6.47 -37.68 -6.43
N ILE A 271 6.65 -36.74 -7.36
CA ILE A 271 6.98 -36.98 -8.78
C ILE A 271 8.31 -37.71 -8.88
N SER A 272 9.35 -37.26 -8.17
CA SER A 272 10.66 -37.89 -8.21
C SER A 272 10.65 -39.33 -7.70
N ILE A 273 9.82 -39.62 -6.70
CA ILE A 273 9.66 -40.95 -6.10
C ILE A 273 8.72 -41.85 -6.92
N SER A 274 7.61 -41.33 -7.47
CA SER A 274 6.59 -42.13 -8.15
C SER A 274 7.04 -42.67 -9.50
N HIS A 275 8.03 -42.05 -10.13
CA HIS A 275 8.43 -42.35 -11.51
C HIS A 275 9.79 -43.04 -11.64
N VAL A 276 10.19 -43.78 -10.60
CA VAL A 276 11.29 -44.76 -10.71
C VAL A 276 10.95 -45.90 -11.70
N THR A 277 9.69 -46.00 -12.16
CA THR A 277 9.25 -47.05 -13.10
C THR A 277 8.52 -46.56 -14.37
N ASP A 278 8.31 -45.25 -14.58
CA ASP A 278 7.64 -44.71 -15.79
C ASP A 278 8.64 -44.02 -16.73
N ASP A 279 8.70 -44.49 -17.98
CA ASP A 279 9.64 -44.01 -19.02
C ASP A 279 9.24 -42.66 -19.64
N GLU A 280 8.10 -42.07 -19.28
CA GLU A 280 7.53 -40.91 -19.98
C GLU A 280 8.02 -39.53 -19.50
N ILE A 281 8.71 -39.44 -18.36
CA ILE A 281 9.18 -38.16 -17.79
C ILE A 281 10.68 -38.01 -17.99
N THR A 282 11.08 -36.89 -18.60
CA THR A 282 12.48 -36.59 -18.88
C THR A 282 13.27 -36.34 -17.58
N PRO A 283 14.59 -36.65 -17.54
CA PRO A 283 15.43 -36.34 -16.37
C PRO A 283 15.36 -34.86 -15.95
N GLU A 284 15.19 -33.95 -16.91
CA GLU A 284 15.11 -32.51 -16.64
C GLU A 284 13.80 -32.15 -15.91
N GLU A 285 12.66 -32.70 -16.33
CA GLU A 285 11.36 -32.48 -15.65
C GLU A 285 11.38 -32.98 -14.20
N ARG A 286 12.17 -34.03 -13.90
CA ARG A 286 12.37 -34.53 -12.52
C ARG A 286 13.17 -33.55 -11.67
N LEU A 287 14.15 -32.86 -12.26
CA LEU A 287 15.03 -31.93 -11.55
C LEU A 287 14.43 -30.54 -11.33
N GLN A 288 13.47 -30.11 -12.16
CA GLN A 288 12.90 -28.76 -12.09
C GLN A 288 12.32 -28.41 -10.69
N PRO A 289 11.52 -29.26 -10.03
CA PRO A 289 11.04 -28.96 -8.68
C PRO A 289 12.15 -28.86 -7.63
N ILE A 290 13.21 -29.67 -7.78
CA ILE A 290 14.38 -29.67 -6.89
C ILE A 290 15.20 -28.39 -7.08
N LYS A 291 15.46 -28.01 -8.33
CA LYS A 291 16.11 -26.75 -8.70
C LYS A 291 15.34 -25.56 -8.13
N LYS A 292 14.01 -25.54 -8.30
CA LYS A 292 13.18 -24.47 -7.75
C LYS A 292 13.28 -24.36 -6.23
N LEU A 293 13.18 -25.47 -5.50
CA LEU A 293 13.35 -25.46 -4.04
C LEU A 293 14.74 -24.95 -3.64
N ALA A 294 15.81 -25.48 -4.26
CA ALA A 294 17.16 -25.08 -3.93
C ALA A 294 17.37 -23.58 -4.21
N ALA A 295 16.77 -23.06 -5.29
CA ALA A 295 16.77 -21.63 -5.59
C ALA A 295 16.04 -20.84 -4.49
N ASP A 296 14.83 -21.24 -4.13
CA ASP A 296 14.03 -20.59 -3.07
C ASP A 296 14.80 -20.57 -1.72
N VAL A 297 15.35 -21.72 -1.31
CA VAL A 297 16.10 -21.89 -0.04
C VAL A 297 17.35 -21.02 0.02
N LEU A 298 17.99 -20.78 -1.12
CA LEU A 298 19.20 -19.97 -1.24
C LEU A 298 18.91 -18.50 -1.60
N GLY A 299 17.64 -18.14 -1.76
CA GLY A 299 17.22 -16.80 -2.20
C GLY A 299 17.74 -16.45 -3.59
N ILE A 300 17.76 -17.42 -4.50
CA ILE A 300 18.22 -17.27 -5.89
C ILE A 300 16.97 -17.17 -6.79
N PRO A 301 16.90 -16.22 -7.72
CA PRO A 301 15.80 -16.18 -8.69
C PRO A 301 15.79 -17.45 -9.55
N ASN A 302 14.61 -18.05 -9.72
CA ASN A 302 14.42 -19.31 -10.47
C ASN A 302 14.38 -19.10 -11.99
N ASP A 303 15.34 -18.35 -12.52
CA ASP A 303 15.55 -18.15 -13.94
C ASP A 303 17.06 -18.20 -14.26
N SER A 304 17.39 -18.58 -15.49
CA SER A 304 18.80 -18.80 -15.89
C SER A 304 19.67 -17.54 -15.75
N GLN A 305 19.11 -16.33 -15.91
CA GLN A 305 19.84 -15.09 -15.77
C GLN A 305 20.04 -14.73 -14.28
N GLY A 306 19.01 -14.96 -13.46
CA GLY A 306 19.04 -14.76 -12.02
C GLY A 306 20.11 -15.60 -11.32
N LEU A 307 20.28 -16.86 -11.74
CA LEU A 307 21.35 -17.74 -11.25
C LEU A 307 22.75 -17.25 -11.64
N GLN A 308 22.93 -16.78 -12.88
CA GLN A 308 24.22 -16.26 -13.37
C GLN A 308 24.67 -14.97 -12.67
N ARG A 309 23.74 -14.20 -12.11
CA ARG A 309 24.03 -12.97 -11.35
C ARG A 309 24.48 -13.24 -9.90
N GLN A 310 24.41 -14.48 -9.42
CA GLN A 310 24.80 -14.82 -8.06
C GLN A 310 26.31 -15.00 -7.92
N SER A 311 26.81 -14.89 -6.68
CA SER A 311 28.20 -15.21 -6.38
C SER A 311 28.52 -16.67 -6.69
N ARG A 312 29.77 -16.96 -7.05
CA ARG A 312 30.24 -18.32 -7.33
C ARG A 312 29.95 -19.28 -6.19
N GLU A 313 30.17 -18.85 -4.94
CA GLU A 313 29.87 -19.63 -3.74
C GLU A 313 28.38 -20.02 -3.64
N LYS A 314 27.45 -19.12 -3.97
CA LYS A 314 26.01 -19.41 -3.99
C LYS A 314 25.64 -20.39 -5.10
N ILE A 315 26.23 -20.24 -6.28
CA ILE A 315 26.02 -21.16 -7.41
C ILE A 315 26.53 -22.56 -7.07
N ASP A 316 27.72 -22.65 -6.47
CA ASP A 316 28.31 -23.92 -6.04
C ASP A 316 27.44 -24.59 -4.97
N LEU A 317 26.93 -23.82 -4.00
CA LEU A 317 26.01 -24.31 -2.97
C LEU A 317 24.66 -24.78 -3.56
N PHE A 318 24.13 -24.05 -4.55
CA PHE A 318 22.93 -24.44 -5.29
C PHE A 318 23.12 -25.78 -6.00
N ASN A 319 24.20 -25.91 -6.77
CA ASN A 319 24.49 -27.13 -7.51
C ASN A 319 24.69 -28.33 -6.57
N GLN A 320 25.43 -28.15 -5.47
CA GLN A 320 25.62 -29.18 -4.45
C GLN A 320 24.28 -29.61 -3.82
N MET A 321 23.39 -28.66 -3.53
CA MET A 321 22.08 -28.96 -2.97
C MET A 321 21.21 -29.73 -3.96
N VAL A 322 21.16 -29.32 -5.23
CA VAL A 322 20.41 -30.01 -6.30
C VAL A 322 20.94 -31.43 -6.52
N GLU A 323 22.26 -31.60 -6.62
CA GLU A 323 22.90 -32.89 -6.83
C GLU A 323 22.60 -33.86 -5.68
N ARG A 324 22.77 -33.39 -4.43
CA ARG A 324 22.51 -34.22 -3.25
C ARG A 324 21.03 -34.55 -3.10
N LEU A 325 20.12 -33.61 -3.31
CA LEU A 325 18.67 -33.86 -3.29
C LEU A 325 18.29 -34.90 -4.36
N SER A 326 18.82 -34.76 -5.58
CA SER A 326 18.62 -35.73 -6.65
C SER A 326 19.16 -37.11 -6.28
N ALA A 327 20.36 -37.18 -5.70
CA ALA A 327 20.98 -38.43 -5.28
C ALA A 327 20.17 -39.13 -4.18
N ILE A 328 19.69 -38.37 -3.18
CA ILE A 328 18.83 -38.87 -2.10
C ILE A 328 17.56 -39.49 -2.67
N LEU A 329 16.87 -38.77 -3.56
CA LEU A 329 15.61 -39.22 -4.15
C LEU A 329 15.82 -40.44 -5.07
N THR A 330 16.93 -40.49 -5.80
CA THR A 330 17.25 -41.59 -6.73
C THR A 330 17.60 -42.89 -5.99
N HIS A 331 18.30 -42.80 -4.87
CA HIS A 331 18.80 -43.97 -4.12
C HIS A 331 17.93 -44.30 -2.88
N MET A 332 16.78 -43.65 -2.75
CA MET A 332 15.91 -43.81 -1.59
C MET A 332 15.37 -45.24 -1.52
N PRO A 333 15.52 -45.95 -0.38
CA PRO A 333 14.90 -47.26 -0.19
C PRO A 333 13.39 -47.19 -0.40
N ARG A 334 12.82 -48.18 -1.11
CA ARG A 334 11.39 -48.18 -1.47
C ARG A 334 10.45 -48.02 -0.26
N ALA A 335 10.80 -48.60 0.89
CA ALA A 335 10.04 -48.45 2.12
C ALA A 335 10.05 -47.01 2.64
N GLN A 336 11.21 -46.36 2.68
CA GLN A 336 11.35 -44.95 3.06
C GLN A 336 10.64 -44.02 2.07
N ALA A 337 10.71 -44.33 0.78
CA ALA A 337 10.04 -43.58 -0.27
C ALA A 337 8.51 -43.64 -0.13
N GLN A 338 7.95 -44.79 0.27
CA GLN A 338 6.53 -44.94 0.57
C GLN A 338 6.12 -44.17 1.85
N GLU A 339 6.96 -44.17 2.87
CA GLU A 339 6.75 -43.40 4.10
C GLU A 339 6.75 -41.89 3.82
N ILE A 340 7.74 -41.37 3.08
CA ILE A 340 7.79 -39.97 2.67
C ILE A 340 6.61 -39.61 1.78
N LYS A 341 6.21 -40.49 0.86
CA LYS A 341 5.01 -40.29 0.04
C LYS A 341 3.75 -40.14 0.90
N LYS A 342 3.61 -40.97 1.95
CA LYS A 342 2.51 -40.87 2.91
C LYS A 342 2.57 -39.54 3.67
N LEU A 343 3.71 -39.20 4.26
CA LEU A 343 3.90 -37.95 5.00
C LEU A 343 3.66 -36.70 4.13
N ALA A 344 4.18 -36.68 2.91
CA ALA A 344 3.95 -35.61 1.95
C ALA A 344 2.48 -35.49 1.55
N GLY A 345 1.76 -36.62 1.42
CA GLY A 345 0.33 -36.65 1.15
C GLY A 345 -0.50 -36.12 2.33
N GLU A 346 -0.18 -36.54 3.56
CA GLU A 346 -0.78 -36.01 4.78
C GLU A 346 -0.52 -34.51 4.92
N PHE A 347 0.71 -34.09 4.68
CA PHE A 347 1.14 -32.69 4.71
C PHE A 347 0.39 -31.83 3.69
N ALA A 348 0.25 -32.31 2.45
CA ALA A 348 -0.49 -31.60 1.39
C ALA A 348 -1.99 -31.45 1.68
N GLN A 349 -2.54 -32.28 2.58
CA GLN A 349 -3.93 -32.19 3.03
C GLN A 349 -4.11 -31.29 4.25
N LEU A 350 -3.02 -30.88 4.93
CA LEU A 350 -3.11 -29.97 6.07
C LEU A 350 -3.54 -28.58 5.59
N PRO A 351 -4.60 -27.99 6.15
CA PRO A 351 -5.05 -26.65 5.74
C PRO A 351 -4.01 -25.58 6.09
N LYS A 352 -3.20 -25.81 7.14
CA LYS A 352 -2.10 -24.94 7.60
C LYS A 352 -1.02 -25.79 8.31
N PRO A 353 -0.04 -26.34 7.61
CA PRO A 353 1.06 -27.04 8.26
C PRO A 353 1.85 -26.10 9.18
N ASN A 354 2.25 -26.58 10.36
CA ASN A 354 3.11 -25.83 11.28
C ASN A 354 4.60 -26.13 11.00
N VAL A 355 5.51 -25.40 11.68
CA VAL A 355 6.98 -25.58 11.50
C VAL A 355 7.39 -27.02 11.82
N GLN A 356 6.80 -27.63 12.84
CA GLN A 356 7.12 -28.98 13.29
C GLN A 356 6.72 -30.03 12.25
N ASP A 357 5.57 -29.89 11.59
CA ASP A 357 5.13 -30.80 10.53
C ASP A 357 6.13 -30.77 9.37
N ILE A 358 6.66 -29.58 9.06
CA ILE A 358 7.67 -29.39 8.03
C ILE A 358 9.01 -29.97 8.47
N HIS A 359 9.44 -29.73 9.71
CA HIS A 359 10.68 -30.29 10.25
C HIS A 359 10.64 -31.82 10.28
N LYS A 360 9.50 -32.43 10.63
CA LYS A 360 9.29 -33.88 10.56
C LYS A 360 9.42 -34.40 9.12
N LEU A 361 8.84 -33.70 8.16
CA LEU A 361 8.98 -34.06 6.74
C LEU A 361 10.43 -33.97 6.29
N ILE A 362 11.14 -32.90 6.66
CA ILE A 362 12.58 -32.73 6.39
C ILE A 362 13.36 -33.88 7.04
N ASP A 363 13.15 -34.17 8.32
CA ASP A 363 13.85 -35.28 9.00
C ASP A 363 13.59 -36.63 8.34
N ALA A 364 12.36 -36.90 7.89
CA ALA A 364 12.04 -38.14 7.18
C ALA A 364 12.81 -38.24 5.84
N ILE A 365 12.92 -37.13 5.11
CA ILE A 365 13.65 -37.05 3.84
C ILE A 365 15.17 -37.21 4.06
N PHE A 366 15.70 -36.63 5.14
CA PHE A 366 17.15 -36.52 5.39
C PHE A 366 17.64 -37.35 6.59
N SER A 367 16.96 -38.45 6.93
CA SER A 367 17.25 -39.28 8.11
C SER A 367 18.65 -39.94 8.11
N GLY A 368 19.35 -39.95 6.98
CA GLY A 368 20.72 -40.45 6.85
C GLY A 368 21.78 -39.51 7.42
N SER A 369 22.81 -40.05 8.07
CA SER A 369 23.91 -39.29 8.69
C SER A 369 24.65 -38.35 7.72
N GLN A 370 24.70 -38.70 6.43
CA GLN A 370 25.36 -37.95 5.36
C GLN A 370 24.62 -36.66 4.95
N ASN A 371 23.37 -36.47 5.38
CA ASN A 371 22.51 -35.37 4.92
C ASN A 371 22.08 -34.40 6.04
N LYS A 372 22.67 -34.55 7.24
CA LYS A 372 22.32 -33.72 8.41
C LYS A 372 22.56 -32.23 8.19
N ASP A 373 23.55 -31.88 7.38
CA ASP A 373 23.87 -30.49 7.03
C ASP A 373 22.78 -29.85 6.16
N ILE A 374 22.31 -30.55 5.12
CA ILE A 374 21.20 -30.11 4.27
C ILE A 374 19.91 -30.03 5.08
N ALA A 375 19.62 -31.05 5.90
CA ALA A 375 18.46 -31.06 6.77
C ALA A 375 18.46 -29.85 7.69
N SER A 376 19.62 -29.55 8.31
CA SER A 376 19.77 -28.40 9.20
C SER A 376 19.58 -27.08 8.46
N LYS A 377 20.18 -26.90 7.27
CA LYS A 377 19.99 -25.69 6.44
C LYS A 377 18.56 -25.52 5.98
N LEU A 378 17.87 -26.60 5.62
CA LEU A 378 16.45 -26.56 5.24
C LEU A 378 15.60 -26.21 6.45
N LYS A 379 15.81 -26.85 7.60
CA LYS A 379 15.09 -26.52 8.84
C LYS A 379 15.34 -25.09 9.28
N GLU A 380 16.57 -24.61 9.13
CA GLU A 380 16.96 -23.23 9.39
C GLU A 380 16.25 -22.29 8.40
N TYR A 381 16.21 -22.60 7.11
CA TYR A 381 15.44 -21.81 6.13
C TYR A 381 13.94 -21.81 6.46
N VAL A 382 13.35 -22.97 6.73
CA VAL A 382 11.94 -23.10 7.13
C VAL A 382 11.67 -22.32 8.40
N PHE A 383 12.56 -22.44 9.38
CA PHE A 383 12.47 -21.71 10.63
C PHE A 383 12.61 -20.22 10.36
N ASN A 384 13.56 -19.77 9.55
CA ASN A 384 13.80 -18.38 9.21
C ASN A 384 12.60 -17.81 8.44
N GLU A 385 12.15 -18.42 7.35
CA GLU A 385 10.97 -17.95 6.59
C GLU A 385 9.71 -17.91 7.46
N ILE A 386 9.50 -18.90 8.33
CA ILE A 386 8.32 -18.90 9.22
C ILE A 386 8.49 -17.93 10.39
N SER A 387 9.69 -17.80 10.97
CA SER A 387 9.99 -16.94 12.12
C SER A 387 10.17 -15.47 11.74
N GLN A 388 10.60 -15.18 10.51
CA GLN A 388 10.58 -13.86 9.87
C GLN A 388 9.14 -13.36 9.65
N HIS A 389 8.15 -14.24 9.76
CA HIS A 389 6.73 -13.91 9.79
C HIS A 389 6.11 -13.94 11.20
N GLN A 390 6.93 -14.24 12.22
CA GLN A 390 6.56 -14.12 13.63
C GLN A 390 7.03 -12.78 14.18
N ARG A 391 6.19 -12.20 15.05
CA ARG A 391 6.42 -10.86 15.61
C ARG A 391 7.26 -10.97 16.86
N GLY A 392 8.09 -9.95 17.11
CA GLY A 392 8.98 -9.94 18.28
C GLY A 392 10.20 -10.86 18.13
N THR A 393 10.39 -11.46 16.96
CA THR A 393 11.56 -12.30 16.69
C THR A 393 12.80 -11.49 16.35
N GLY A 394 12.69 -10.16 16.11
CA GLY A 394 13.83 -9.29 15.76
C GLY A 394 14.67 -9.77 14.58
N ILE A 395 14.17 -10.76 13.85
CA ILE A 395 14.78 -11.39 12.70
C ILE A 395 13.90 -10.99 11.52
N TYR A 396 14.49 -10.24 10.61
CA TYR A 396 13.81 -9.65 9.47
C TYR A 396 14.41 -10.18 8.17
N THR A 397 13.57 -10.35 7.15
CA THR A 397 14.04 -10.68 5.79
C THR A 397 14.81 -9.50 5.21
N ALA A 398 15.67 -9.76 4.22
CA ALA A 398 16.33 -8.69 3.49
C ALA A 398 15.33 -7.70 2.85
N LYS A 399 14.16 -8.20 2.41
CA LYS A 399 13.07 -7.37 1.88
C LYS A 399 12.42 -6.52 2.97
N GLN A 400 12.12 -7.09 4.13
CA GLN A 400 11.58 -6.35 5.29
C GLN A 400 12.54 -5.23 5.71
N ASP A 401 13.83 -5.55 5.80
CA ASP A 401 14.88 -4.58 6.12
C ASP A 401 15.02 -3.49 5.08
N ALA A 402 14.94 -3.81 3.80
CA ALA A 402 14.97 -2.83 2.72
C ALA A 402 13.77 -1.87 2.81
N ILE A 403 12.55 -2.39 3.06
CA ILE A 403 11.35 -1.57 3.26
C ILE A 403 11.51 -0.65 4.46
N PHE A 404 11.99 -1.17 5.59
CA PHE A 404 12.20 -0.37 6.79
C PHE A 404 13.23 0.72 6.57
N ARG A 405 14.38 0.41 5.96
CA ARG A 405 15.42 1.41 5.66
C ARG A 405 14.91 2.47 4.70
N LEU A 406 14.18 2.06 3.65
CA LEU A 406 13.59 3.00 2.70
C LEU A 406 12.67 4.00 3.43
N LEU A 407 11.73 3.53 4.26
CA LEU A 407 10.85 4.41 5.03
C LEU A 407 11.63 5.25 6.05
N HIS A 408 12.48 4.63 6.84
CA HIS A 408 13.26 5.28 7.89
C HIS A 408 14.16 6.38 7.34
N ASP A 409 14.87 6.14 6.25
CA ASP A 409 15.78 7.12 5.66
C ASP A 409 15.04 8.17 4.86
N SER A 410 13.90 7.82 4.25
CA SER A 410 13.03 8.77 3.56
C SER A 410 12.40 9.77 4.53
N LEU A 411 11.79 9.29 5.63
CA LEU A 411 11.07 10.13 6.60
C LEU A 411 11.97 11.05 7.43
N LYS A 412 13.31 10.89 7.38
CA LYS A 412 14.26 11.87 7.93
C LYS A 412 14.29 13.17 7.14
N LYS A 413 13.88 13.13 5.87
CA LYS A 413 13.76 14.30 5.00
C LYS A 413 12.43 14.97 5.28
N THR A 414 12.46 16.25 5.63
CA THR A 414 11.27 17.03 5.98
C THR A 414 10.28 17.15 4.83
N GLU A 415 10.76 17.03 3.60
CA GLU A 415 9.98 17.08 2.39
C GLU A 415 9.36 15.73 2.01
N VAL A 416 9.69 14.62 2.67
CA VAL A 416 9.17 13.31 2.25
C VAL A 416 8.00 12.85 3.11
N VAL A 417 6.96 12.37 2.44
CA VAL A 417 5.73 11.85 3.04
C VAL A 417 5.46 10.43 2.56
N ALA A 418 4.78 9.64 3.39
CA ALA A 418 4.45 8.27 3.05
C ALA A 418 3.07 7.84 3.56
N SER A 419 2.34 7.13 2.70
CA SER A 419 1.06 6.49 3.02
C SER A 419 1.15 5.00 2.73
N VAL A 420 0.44 4.19 3.51
CA VAL A 420 0.43 2.72 3.36
C VAL A 420 -1.00 2.22 3.36
N SER A 421 -1.27 1.14 2.61
CA SER A 421 -2.58 0.51 2.56
C SER A 421 -2.54 -0.92 3.08
N THR A 422 -3.57 -1.28 3.85
CA THR A 422 -3.78 -2.65 4.28
C THR A 422 -4.43 -3.49 3.19
N SER A 423 -4.11 -4.78 3.15
CA SER A 423 -4.87 -5.73 2.33
C SER A 423 -6.35 -5.74 2.73
N GLU A 424 -7.24 -6.13 1.82
CA GLU A 424 -8.68 -6.28 2.12
C GLU A 424 -8.92 -7.14 3.37
N HIS A 425 -8.09 -8.17 3.58
CA HIS A 425 -8.13 -9.06 4.74
C HIS A 425 -6.91 -8.89 5.65
N VAL A 426 -7.07 -8.13 6.73
CA VAL A 426 -6.05 -7.89 7.77
C VAL A 426 -6.04 -8.92 8.90
N GLY A 427 -6.87 -9.96 8.86
CA GLY A 427 -6.87 -11.02 9.87
C GLY A 427 -7.96 -12.06 9.68
N THR A 428 -8.07 -13.00 10.63
CA THR A 428 -9.03 -14.11 10.59
C THR A 428 -10.36 -13.79 11.27
N SER A 429 -10.50 -12.62 11.90
CA SER A 429 -11.67 -12.24 12.70
C SER A 429 -12.69 -11.47 11.85
N GLN A 430 -13.71 -12.17 11.34
CA GLN A 430 -14.77 -11.66 10.46
C GLN A 430 -15.90 -10.91 11.18
N LYS A 431 -15.65 -10.28 12.34
CA LYS A 431 -16.69 -9.40 12.90
C LYS A 431 -16.71 -8.13 12.04
N LYS A 432 -17.65 -8.06 11.09
CA LYS A 432 -18.02 -6.80 10.44
C LYS A 432 -18.21 -5.77 11.55
N GLY A 433 -17.45 -4.69 11.51
CA GLY A 433 -17.58 -3.62 12.50
C GLY A 433 -19.01 -3.11 12.54
N THR A 434 -19.53 -2.80 13.73
CA THR A 434 -20.82 -2.11 13.88
C THR A 434 -20.73 -0.62 13.51
N HIS A 435 -19.51 -0.11 13.34
CA HIS A 435 -19.21 1.28 13.00
C HIS A 435 -18.35 1.30 11.73
N GLY A 436 -18.66 2.19 10.79
CA GLY A 436 -18.01 2.29 9.47
C GLY A 436 -18.72 1.52 8.35
N ILE A 437 -18.13 1.51 7.15
CA ILE A 437 -18.70 0.98 5.88
C ILE A 437 -18.82 -0.57 5.90
N GLY A 438 -18.73 -1.20 7.07
CA GLY A 438 -18.74 -2.66 7.24
C GLY A 438 -17.39 -3.33 6.94
N GLU A 439 -16.29 -2.56 7.00
CA GLU A 439 -14.94 -3.07 6.78
C GLU A 439 -14.50 -4.02 7.90
N GLU A 440 -13.63 -4.98 7.55
CA GLU A 440 -13.11 -5.95 8.51
C GLU A 440 -12.08 -5.31 9.43
N ILE A 441 -12.31 -5.39 10.75
CA ILE A 441 -11.37 -4.91 11.75
C ILE A 441 -10.69 -6.12 12.40
N SER A 442 -9.36 -6.19 12.33
CA SER A 442 -8.57 -7.20 13.04
C SER A 442 -7.45 -6.57 13.86
N LYS A 443 -7.51 -6.79 15.18
CA LYS A 443 -6.45 -6.41 16.13
C LYS A 443 -6.02 -4.94 15.99
N GLY A 444 -6.98 -4.03 15.80
CA GLY A 444 -6.73 -2.58 15.70
C GLY A 444 -6.56 -2.04 14.28
N LEU A 445 -6.38 -2.91 13.28
CA LEU A 445 -6.30 -2.54 11.88
C LEU A 445 -7.63 -2.79 11.16
N VAL A 446 -7.95 -1.91 10.22
CA VAL A 446 -9.03 -1.98 9.24
C VAL A 446 -8.46 -2.51 7.92
N GLY A 447 -9.15 -3.44 7.26
CA GLY A 447 -8.76 -3.98 5.95
C GLY A 447 -9.17 -3.11 4.77
N GLY A 448 -8.35 -3.07 3.72
CA GLY A 448 -8.57 -2.20 2.55
C GLY A 448 -8.47 -0.71 2.87
N HIS A 449 -7.70 -0.35 3.90
CA HIS A 449 -7.70 0.98 4.49
C HIS A 449 -6.31 1.62 4.42
N TYR A 450 -6.27 2.94 4.25
CA TYR A 450 -5.01 3.69 4.17
C TYR A 450 -4.65 4.35 5.50
N TYR A 451 -3.35 4.39 5.79
CA TYR A 451 -2.79 4.99 6.99
C TYR A 451 -1.68 5.95 6.59
N GLU A 452 -1.58 7.04 7.32
CA GLU A 452 -0.43 7.96 7.29
C GLU A 452 0.77 7.26 7.95
N VAL A 453 1.94 7.27 7.33
CA VAL A 453 3.19 6.84 7.98
C VAL A 453 3.86 8.04 8.61
N VAL A 454 4.04 7.98 9.92
CA VAL A 454 4.47 9.12 10.73
C VAL A 454 5.95 9.03 11.07
N ASP A 455 6.42 7.83 11.41
CA ASP A 455 7.79 7.62 11.88
C ASP A 455 8.21 6.14 11.72
N CYS A 456 9.51 5.88 11.76
CA CYS A 456 10.09 4.55 11.80
C CYS A 456 11.24 4.54 12.82
N TYR A 457 11.31 3.52 13.67
CA TYR A 457 12.37 3.45 14.69
C TYR A 457 12.60 2.01 15.15
N GLU A 458 13.71 1.85 15.87
CA GLU A 458 14.10 0.60 16.51
C GLU A 458 13.92 0.72 18.02
N ARG A 459 13.49 -0.36 18.68
CA ARG A 459 13.51 -0.47 20.15
C ARG A 459 14.08 -1.81 20.57
N GLN A 460 14.82 -1.81 21.68
CA GLN A 460 15.27 -3.05 22.29
C GLN A 460 14.20 -3.62 23.21
N ASP A 461 13.97 -4.93 23.16
CA ASP A 461 13.14 -5.62 24.14
C ASP A 461 13.89 -5.87 25.46
N LYS A 462 13.28 -6.66 26.36
CA LYS A 462 13.87 -6.96 27.69
C LYS A 462 15.14 -7.80 27.59
N GLU A 463 15.37 -8.47 26.47
CA GLU A 463 16.51 -9.34 26.19
C GLU A 463 17.58 -8.60 25.36
N GLY A 464 17.41 -7.30 25.10
CA GLY A 464 18.35 -6.47 24.34
C GLY A 464 18.19 -6.58 22.82
N LYS A 465 17.14 -7.25 22.36
CA LYS A 465 16.91 -7.54 20.95
C LYS A 465 16.28 -6.36 20.22
N SER A 466 16.86 -5.95 19.11
CA SER A 466 16.31 -4.86 18.30
C SER A 466 15.05 -5.29 17.55
N LEU A 467 13.98 -4.53 17.74
CA LEU A 467 12.70 -4.67 17.06
C LEU A 467 12.40 -3.39 16.28
N LYS A 468 11.99 -3.53 15.02
CA LYS A 468 11.68 -2.44 14.10
C LYS A 468 10.19 -2.14 14.12
N PHE A 469 9.84 -0.86 14.28
CA PHE A 469 8.47 -0.36 14.33
C PHE A 469 8.25 0.75 13.32
N ILE A 470 7.05 0.74 12.74
CA ILE A 470 6.53 1.79 11.87
C ILE A 470 5.34 2.40 12.62
N LEU A 471 5.42 3.70 12.93
CA LEU A 471 4.32 4.44 13.52
C LEU A 471 3.39 4.89 12.40
N VAL A 472 2.14 4.44 12.44
CA VAL A 472 1.13 4.85 11.48
C VAL A 472 -0.04 5.51 12.18
N ARG A 473 -0.77 6.36 11.47
CA ARG A 473 -2.00 6.98 11.97
C ARG A 473 -3.21 6.55 11.14
N ASN A 474 -4.21 6.05 11.83
CA ASN A 474 -5.51 5.71 11.26
C ASN A 474 -6.37 6.99 11.14
N PRO A 475 -6.79 7.41 9.93
CA PRO A 475 -7.64 8.58 9.76
C PRO A 475 -9.01 8.46 10.45
N TRP A 476 -9.49 7.25 10.80
CA TRP A 476 -10.68 7.09 11.65
C TRP A 476 -10.47 7.52 13.10
N SER A 477 -9.24 7.41 13.62
CA SER A 477 -8.94 7.66 15.03
C SER A 477 -9.81 6.88 16.04
N GLU A 478 -10.46 5.78 15.64
CA GLU A 478 -11.32 4.96 16.51
C GLU A 478 -10.65 3.67 17.00
N THR A 479 -9.68 3.15 16.25
CA THR A 479 -8.99 1.90 16.57
C THR A 479 -7.49 2.08 16.53
N ALA A 480 -6.83 1.55 17.55
CA ALA A 480 -5.38 1.42 17.59
C ALA A 480 -5.01 -0.04 17.83
N ARG A 481 -3.77 -0.37 17.50
CA ARG A 481 -3.18 -1.66 17.76
C ARG A 481 -2.19 -1.52 18.92
N GLU A 482 -2.14 -2.56 19.73
CA GLU A 482 -1.25 -2.67 20.88
C GLU A 482 -0.55 -4.02 20.86
N TYR A 483 0.68 -4.07 21.36
CA TYR A 483 1.46 -5.29 21.45
C TYR A 483 1.66 -5.69 22.92
N GLY A 484 1.53 -6.97 23.19
CA GLY A 484 1.85 -7.56 24.49
C GLY A 484 2.59 -8.88 24.30
N TRP A 485 3.57 -9.13 25.17
CA TRP A 485 4.26 -10.41 25.22
C TRP A 485 3.35 -11.47 25.85
N LYS A 486 3.35 -12.66 25.25
CA LYS A 486 2.60 -13.82 25.76
C LYS A 486 3.49 -15.04 25.77
N GLY A 487 3.46 -15.79 26.87
CA GLY A 487 3.96 -17.16 26.88
C GLY A 487 3.04 -18.03 26.02
N LYS A 488 3.63 -18.85 25.16
CA LYS A 488 2.95 -19.87 24.37
C LYS A 488 3.69 -21.18 24.58
N GLU A 489 3.00 -22.17 25.11
CA GLU A 489 3.56 -23.52 25.19
C GLU A 489 3.62 -24.15 23.81
N ILE A 490 4.80 -24.65 23.45
CA ILE A 490 5.08 -25.43 22.25
C ILE A 490 5.93 -26.61 22.71
N ASP A 491 5.41 -27.83 22.59
CA ASP A 491 6.11 -29.06 22.94
C ASP A 491 6.63 -29.12 24.40
N GLY A 492 5.88 -28.53 25.33
CA GLY A 492 6.25 -28.46 26.74
C GLY A 492 7.22 -27.33 27.10
N GLU A 493 7.72 -26.58 26.10
CA GLU A 493 8.50 -25.37 26.32
C GLU A 493 7.62 -24.11 26.19
N THR A 494 7.72 -23.20 27.15
CA THR A 494 7.05 -21.89 27.03
C THR A 494 7.95 -20.94 26.26
N ILE A 495 7.53 -20.58 25.04
CA ILE A 495 8.18 -19.52 24.26
C ILE A 495 7.45 -18.19 24.42
N THR A 496 8.19 -17.09 24.45
CA THR A 496 7.62 -15.74 24.54
C THR A 496 7.37 -15.19 23.13
N VAL A 497 6.12 -14.83 22.82
CA VAL A 497 5.73 -14.31 21.50
C VAL A 497 5.07 -12.94 21.60
N LEU A 498 5.37 -12.05 20.65
CA LEU A 498 4.74 -10.74 20.59
C LEU A 498 3.36 -10.85 19.92
N SER A 499 2.31 -10.51 20.66
CA SER A 499 0.93 -10.60 20.20
C SER A 499 0.31 -9.22 20.05
N ALA A 500 -0.23 -8.92 18.86
CA ALA A 500 -1.08 -7.75 18.70
C ALA A 500 -2.51 -7.95 19.22
N HIS A 501 -3.07 -6.87 19.73
CA HIS A 501 -4.41 -6.72 20.29
C HIS A 501 -5.06 -5.44 19.74
N LYS A 502 -6.40 -5.46 19.67
CA LYS A 502 -7.17 -4.25 19.40
C LYS A 502 -7.25 -3.46 20.70
N LYS A 503 -6.89 -2.17 20.66
CA LYS A 503 -7.22 -1.22 21.73
C LYS A 503 -8.50 -0.49 21.33
N THR A 504 -9.54 -0.61 22.15
CA THR A 504 -10.80 0.11 22.00
C THR A 504 -10.85 1.27 23.00
N HIS A 505 -11.74 2.24 22.75
CA HIS A 505 -11.96 3.40 23.64
C HIS A 505 -10.74 4.33 23.80
N LEU A 506 -10.11 4.68 22.68
CA LEU A 506 -8.92 5.56 22.66
C LEU A 506 -9.12 6.91 23.36
N LYS A 507 -10.36 7.43 23.39
CA LYS A 507 -10.70 8.74 23.96
C LYS A 507 -10.96 8.74 25.46
N THR A 508 -11.20 7.57 26.06
CA THR A 508 -11.46 7.42 27.49
C THR A 508 -10.71 6.19 27.99
N PRO A 509 -9.43 6.33 28.37
CA PRO A 509 -8.68 5.25 28.99
C PRO A 509 -9.34 4.92 30.34
N LYS A 510 -10.36 4.05 30.34
CA LYS A 510 -10.77 3.37 31.56
C LYS A 510 -9.61 2.48 31.99
N GLU A 511 -9.30 2.46 33.28
CA GLU A 511 -8.28 1.63 33.91
C GLU A 511 -8.19 0.26 33.20
N SER A 512 -7.14 0.08 32.41
CA SER A 512 -6.94 -1.15 31.65
C SER A 512 -6.71 -2.28 32.64
N SER A 513 -7.38 -3.42 32.41
CA SER A 513 -7.18 -4.61 33.23
C SER A 513 -5.70 -5.06 33.15
N PRO A 514 -5.05 -5.45 34.26
CA PRO A 514 -3.60 -5.67 34.37
C PRO A 514 -3.07 -6.93 33.68
N ARG A 515 -3.73 -7.41 32.61
CA ARG A 515 -3.50 -8.75 32.05
C ARG A 515 -2.26 -8.89 31.16
N PHE A 516 -1.50 -7.82 30.91
CA PHE A 516 -0.30 -7.90 30.08
C PHE A 516 0.85 -7.17 30.74
N ASN A 517 2.01 -7.83 30.80
CA ASN A 517 3.26 -7.17 31.13
C ASN A 517 3.61 -6.24 29.95
N PRO A 518 3.56 -4.91 30.11
CA PRO A 518 3.94 -4.01 29.03
C PRO A 518 5.39 -4.29 28.60
N VAL A 519 5.67 -4.02 27.32
CA VAL A 519 7.05 -3.76 26.88
C VAL A 519 7.51 -2.59 27.77
N LYS A 520 8.66 -2.72 28.46
CA LYS A 520 9.11 -1.86 29.60
C LYS A 520 8.52 -0.44 29.66
N GLU A 521 8.17 0.00 30.88
CA GLU A 521 7.95 1.41 31.21
C GLU A 521 9.13 2.27 30.69
N GLY A 522 8.82 3.23 29.81
CA GLY A 522 9.79 4.12 29.15
C GLY A 522 10.05 3.88 27.65
N SER A 523 9.32 2.98 26.97
CA SER A 523 9.65 2.51 25.61
C SER A 523 8.57 2.75 24.54
N SER A 524 7.81 3.84 24.64
CA SER A 524 6.96 4.28 23.52
C SER A 524 7.81 4.85 22.37
N ALA A 525 7.16 5.15 21.25
CA ALA A 525 7.72 5.51 19.95
C ALA A 525 8.90 6.50 19.91
N ARG A 526 9.16 7.26 20.98
CA ARG A 526 10.25 8.24 21.07
C ARG A 526 10.76 8.42 22.50
N GLY A 527 10.62 7.39 23.35
CA GLY A 527 10.95 7.48 24.76
C GLY A 527 9.93 8.23 25.62
N TYR A 528 8.71 8.47 25.12
CA TYR A 528 7.62 8.93 25.98
C TYR A 528 7.24 7.83 26.96
N ASP A 529 6.78 8.20 28.14
CA ASP A 529 6.09 7.29 29.03
C ASP A 529 4.79 6.77 28.38
N GLU A 530 4.29 5.65 28.89
CA GLU A 530 3.13 4.98 28.31
C GLU A 530 1.87 5.86 28.37
N ASP A 531 1.68 6.62 29.45
CA ASP A 531 0.48 7.47 29.62
C ASP A 531 0.47 8.62 28.61
N THR A 532 1.62 9.27 28.41
CA THR A 532 1.81 10.28 27.35
C THR A 532 1.54 9.67 25.98
N PHE A 533 2.08 8.48 25.68
CA PHE A 533 1.83 7.84 24.39
C PHE A 533 0.34 7.44 24.21
N GLN A 534 -0.32 6.98 25.28
CA GLN A 534 -1.75 6.66 25.23
C GLN A 534 -2.58 7.90 24.91
N THR A 535 -2.34 8.98 25.63
CA THR A 535 -3.19 10.17 25.59
C THR A 535 -2.90 11.03 24.36
N GLU A 536 -1.63 11.29 24.05
CA GLU A 536 -1.25 12.21 23.00
C GLU A 536 -1.21 11.57 21.61
N PHE A 537 -0.92 10.27 21.52
CA PHE A 537 -0.79 9.54 20.26
C PHE A 537 -1.98 8.59 20.05
N ARG A 538 -2.14 7.56 20.89
CA ARG A 538 -3.19 6.56 20.62
C ARG A 538 -4.60 7.16 20.63
N GLY A 539 -4.86 8.13 21.51
CA GLY A 539 -6.09 8.94 21.54
C GLY A 539 -6.42 9.63 20.20
N LYS A 540 -5.41 9.88 19.36
CA LYS A 540 -5.49 10.55 18.06
C LYS A 540 -5.32 9.60 16.87
N GLY A 541 -5.47 8.30 17.09
CA GLY A 541 -5.45 7.27 16.04
C GLY A 541 -4.07 6.72 15.68
N TYR A 542 -3.02 7.11 16.40
CA TYR A 542 -1.67 6.61 16.14
C TYR A 542 -1.50 5.19 16.70
N THR A 543 -0.76 4.37 15.97
CA THR A 543 -0.44 3.01 16.37
C THR A 543 0.93 2.59 15.87
N GLU A 544 1.69 1.92 16.72
CA GLU A 544 2.92 1.26 16.31
C GLU A 544 2.56 -0.03 15.58
N ILE A 545 3.28 -0.35 14.51
CA ILE A 545 3.19 -1.62 13.79
C ILE A 545 4.60 -2.22 13.73
N GLU A 546 4.76 -3.38 14.35
CA GLU A 546 6.02 -4.13 14.26
C GLU A 546 6.25 -4.58 12.81
N LEU A 547 7.48 -4.47 12.31
CA LEU A 547 7.81 -4.60 10.88
C LEU A 547 7.35 -5.93 10.24
N THR A 548 7.44 -7.03 10.97
CA THR A 548 6.92 -8.33 10.50
C THR A 548 5.40 -8.33 10.39
N ASP A 549 4.69 -7.71 11.33
CA ASP A 549 3.24 -7.49 11.21
C ASP A 549 2.91 -6.50 10.09
N PHE A 550 3.70 -5.45 9.89
CA PHE A 550 3.53 -4.48 8.81
C PHE A 550 3.57 -5.18 7.46
N THR A 551 4.65 -5.91 7.19
CA THR A 551 4.81 -6.62 5.91
C THR A 551 3.79 -7.72 5.66
N LYS A 552 3.13 -8.20 6.71
CA LYS A 552 2.05 -9.21 6.60
C LYS A 552 0.68 -8.62 6.30
N ARG A 553 0.45 -7.35 6.65
CA ARG A 553 -0.90 -6.73 6.66
C ARG A 553 -1.05 -5.62 5.65
N PHE A 554 0.04 -4.98 5.28
CA PHE A 554 0.08 -3.92 4.30
C PHE A 554 0.47 -4.49 2.94
N CYS A 555 -0.23 -4.07 1.89
CA CYS A 555 0.03 -4.51 0.52
C CYS A 555 0.58 -3.40 -0.37
N ASP A 556 0.38 -2.15 0.00
CA ASP A 556 0.80 -1.00 -0.79
C ASP A 556 1.46 0.06 0.09
N MET A 557 2.41 0.77 -0.50
CA MET A 557 3.15 1.87 0.10
C MET A 557 3.45 2.88 -0.99
N THR A 558 3.11 4.13 -0.72
CA THR A 558 3.40 5.26 -1.58
C THR A 558 4.23 6.27 -0.81
N ILE A 559 5.39 6.63 -1.35
CA ILE A 559 6.26 7.69 -0.85
C ILE A 559 6.25 8.81 -1.87
N ALA A 560 6.08 10.06 -1.43
CA ALA A 560 6.08 11.25 -2.28
C ALA A 560 6.92 12.37 -1.66
N THR A 561 7.29 13.35 -2.47
CA THR A 561 8.03 14.53 -2.03
C THR A 561 7.12 15.76 -2.08
N ILE A 562 7.08 16.53 -0.99
CA ILE A 562 6.47 17.85 -0.94
C ILE A 562 7.43 18.81 -1.65
N PRO A 563 7.00 19.57 -2.67
CA PRO A 563 7.85 20.57 -3.27
C PRO A 563 8.30 21.58 -2.21
N PRO A 564 9.54 22.09 -2.29
CA PRO A 564 9.96 23.15 -1.39
C PRO A 564 8.99 24.33 -1.52
N VAL A 565 8.51 24.83 -0.38
CA VAL A 565 7.66 26.02 -0.35
C VAL A 565 8.48 27.15 -0.96
N LYS A 566 8.03 27.69 -2.10
CA LYS A 566 8.63 28.89 -2.67
C LYS A 566 8.57 29.97 -1.60
N ASN A 567 9.70 30.62 -1.32
CA ASN A 567 9.80 31.58 -0.24
C ASN A 567 8.68 32.62 -0.41
N PRO A 568 7.90 32.97 0.63
CA PRO A 568 6.77 33.89 0.48
C PRO A 568 7.17 35.22 -0.19
N GLU A 569 8.42 35.65 -0.01
CA GLU A 569 9.01 36.83 -0.65
C GLU A 569 9.08 36.72 -2.19
N GLU A 570 9.23 35.52 -2.75
CA GLU A 570 9.21 35.28 -4.20
C GLU A 570 7.78 35.24 -4.78
N LEU A 571 6.76 35.10 -3.94
CA LEU A 571 5.35 35.09 -4.36
C LEU A 571 4.68 36.47 -4.27
N THR A 572 5.39 37.47 -3.75
CA THR A 572 4.95 38.86 -3.90
C THR A 572 4.95 39.17 -5.39
N PRO A 573 3.79 39.44 -6.03
CA PRO A 573 3.79 39.86 -7.42
C PRO A 573 4.77 41.01 -7.53
N ALA A 574 5.68 40.93 -8.51
CA ALA A 574 6.56 42.06 -8.82
C ALA A 574 5.66 43.30 -8.86
N PRO A 575 6.01 44.38 -8.12
CA PRO A 575 5.16 45.56 -8.04
C PRO A 575 4.73 45.87 -9.46
N GLU A 576 3.41 45.86 -9.72
CA GLU A 576 2.88 46.23 -11.03
C GLU A 576 3.61 47.51 -11.40
N GLU A 577 4.42 47.46 -12.47
CA GLU A 577 5.04 48.67 -12.98
C GLU A 577 3.86 49.57 -13.27
N GLU A 578 3.60 50.54 -12.38
CA GLU A 578 2.65 51.61 -12.63
C GLU A 578 3.10 52.17 -13.97
N GLU A 579 2.36 51.85 -15.04
CA GLU A 579 2.53 52.50 -16.32
C GLU A 579 2.38 53.99 -16.00
N GLU A 580 3.52 54.69 -15.92
CA GLU A 580 3.57 56.13 -15.76
C GLU A 580 2.80 56.71 -16.95
N GLU A 581 1.50 56.94 -16.72
CA GLU A 581 0.61 57.58 -17.66
C GLU A 581 1.18 58.98 -17.87
N THR A 582 1.98 59.10 -18.94
CA THR A 582 2.72 60.32 -19.24
C THR A 582 1.68 61.32 -19.73
N VAL A 583 1.06 62.03 -18.80
CA VAL A 583 0.12 63.12 -19.07
C VAL A 583 0.91 64.23 -19.78
N ARG A 584 0.98 64.16 -21.11
CA ARG A 584 1.44 65.25 -21.96
C ARG A 584 0.43 66.39 -21.88
N HIS A 585 0.64 67.31 -20.95
CA HIS A 585 0.04 68.64 -21.02
C HIS A 585 0.52 69.36 -22.28
N LYS A 586 -0.38 69.52 -23.26
CA LYS A 586 -0.23 70.50 -24.34
C LYS A 586 -0.38 71.90 -23.74
N ARG A 587 0.65 72.72 -23.89
CA ARG A 587 0.55 74.18 -23.89
C ARG A 587 0.50 74.67 -25.33
#